data_AF-A0A2N5KPX5-F1
#
_entry.id   AF-A0A2N5KPX5-F1
#
_cell.length_a   1.000
_cell.length_b   1.000
_cell.length_c   1.000
_cell.angle_alpha   90.00
_cell.angle_beta   90.00
_cell.angle_gamma   90.00
#
_symmetry.space_group_name_H-M   'P 1'
#
loop_
_entity.id
_entity.type
_entity.pdbx_description
1 polymer ?
#
loop_
_entity_poly.entity_id
_entity_poly.type
_entity_poly.pdbx_seq_one_letter_code
_entity_poly.pdbx_strand_id
1 'polypeptide(L)'
;MLASREGRRPRPIYGAHRWFARRFGSAFRALLTAAALPEGADFWTAYYEGTDHWHGKTVLDPFVGGGTSVVEASRLGADVIGVDVDAVACAITRFETHAAEAPDLRPALTQLTEAVGKELAPYYRTETAEGEDRIVLHYFWVQAVACRTCGETVEAHPHHQLAYEAEGTRQWAFCPGCHGVQELPREETELRCDDCAVTVPIQTGPVRYGRLTCPCCGNRERLIDVAARTGRPPEWRLFALETLETAPTGKRSVPLSQRRFRPATDADLRVFESAERALRDRATPDGLLPWIPERRIPREGRADDRLLNYGYDKYSELFNARQLLHLSLLAEAVAGLEDPEREAVTLAFSDHLTTNCMMSHYAFGWRRLAPLFSVRAYRHVTRPVEINPWLDGTGRGTFPNAVHGVQRAIEFARQPKEPSVEGGFRPVSDNAAGASAEIFHSNSRDLRCRLDDESVDLILTDPPYLDNVAYSELSDFFLPWLQLLGLAAVDGEEVAGFEENLAA
;
A
#
# COMPACT_ATOMS: atom_id res chain seq x y z
N MET A 1 19.50 7.51 19.43
CA MET A 1 19.66 6.03 19.46
C MET A 1 18.33 5.30 19.32
N LEU A 2 17.33 5.53 20.20
CA LEU A 2 16.03 4.85 20.16
C LEU A 2 15.31 5.03 18.81
N ALA A 3 15.23 6.27 18.30
CA ALA A 3 14.69 6.57 16.97
C ALA A 3 15.34 5.76 15.83
N SER A 4 16.65 5.49 15.89
CA SER A 4 17.34 4.67 14.88
C SER A 4 16.94 3.19 14.97
N ARG A 5 16.70 2.68 16.20
CA ARG A 5 16.19 1.32 16.40
C ARG A 5 14.76 1.20 15.89
N GLU A 6 13.91 2.18 16.21
CA GLU A 6 12.54 2.26 15.70
C GLU A 6 12.49 2.38 14.17
N GLY A 7 13.37 3.17 13.55
CA GLY A 7 13.47 3.24 12.09
C GLY A 7 13.83 1.91 11.40
N ARG A 8 14.48 0.99 12.12
CA ARG A 8 14.77 -0.38 11.62
C ARG A 8 13.64 -1.37 11.94
N ARG A 9 12.96 -1.17 13.07
CA ARG A 9 11.86 -2.00 13.56
C ARG A 9 10.75 -1.08 14.06
N PRO A 10 9.87 -0.62 13.15
CA PRO A 10 8.78 0.28 13.50
C PRO A 10 7.86 -0.36 14.52
N ARG A 11 7.22 0.46 15.35
CA ARG A 11 6.21 -0.04 16.30
C ARG A 11 5.00 -0.54 15.53
N PRO A 12 4.44 -1.72 15.88
CA PRO A 12 3.31 -2.30 15.16
C PRO A 12 2.08 -1.40 15.06
N ILE A 13 1.76 -0.60 16.09
CA ILE A 13 0.62 0.34 16.05
C ILE A 13 0.71 1.26 14.84
N TYR A 14 1.91 1.81 14.60
CA TYR A 14 2.21 2.66 13.46
C TYR A 14 2.43 1.90 12.14
N GLY A 15 2.16 0.60 12.12
CA GLY A 15 2.17 -0.24 10.94
C GLY A 15 0.78 -0.78 10.59
N ALA A 16 -0.29 -0.36 11.28
CA ALA A 16 -1.66 -0.74 10.98
C ALA A 16 -2.10 -0.25 9.60
N HIS A 17 -1.73 0.98 9.25
CA HIS A 17 -1.91 1.57 7.94
C HIS A 17 -0.75 2.49 7.61
N ARG A 18 -0.46 2.63 6.32
CA ARG A 18 0.53 3.58 5.85
C ARG A 18 0.10 5.04 6.04
N TRP A 19 0.97 5.83 6.66
CA TRP A 19 0.94 7.30 6.56
C TRP A 19 2.30 7.84 6.09
N PHE A 20 2.29 8.88 5.27
CA PHE A 20 3.48 9.33 4.53
C PHE A 20 4.42 10.22 5.35
N ALA A 21 3.89 10.87 6.39
CA ALA A 21 4.57 11.92 7.18
C ALA A 21 4.86 11.51 8.63
N ARG A 22 4.96 10.21 8.93
CA ARG A 22 5.03 9.76 10.33
C ARG A 22 6.41 10.01 10.96
N ARG A 23 6.44 10.60 12.17
CA ARG A 23 7.63 10.69 13.03
C ARG A 23 7.71 9.48 13.96
N PHE A 24 8.87 9.32 14.61
CA PHE A 24 9.09 8.21 15.52
C PHE A 24 8.35 8.43 16.84
N GLY A 25 7.61 7.42 17.30
CA GLY A 25 6.94 7.46 18.60
C GLY A 25 7.94 7.62 19.74
N SER A 26 9.19 7.16 19.59
CA SER A 26 10.22 7.35 20.63
C SER A 26 10.63 8.80 20.80
N ALA A 27 10.49 9.62 19.76
CA ALA A 27 10.71 11.06 19.85
C ALA A 27 9.56 11.74 20.59
N PHE A 28 8.31 11.49 20.20
CA PHE A 28 7.15 12.09 20.85
C PHE A 28 7.03 11.67 22.32
N ARG A 29 7.20 10.37 22.62
CA ARG A 29 7.23 9.90 24.00
C ARG A 29 8.32 10.57 24.84
N ALA A 30 9.49 10.81 24.26
CA ALA A 30 10.57 11.51 24.97
C ALA A 30 10.22 12.98 25.24
N LEU A 31 9.60 13.67 24.28
CA LEU A 31 9.15 15.05 24.44
C LEU A 31 8.05 15.15 25.52
N LEU A 32 7.05 14.27 25.48
CA LEU A 32 5.99 14.18 26.49
C LEU A 32 6.53 13.87 27.88
N THR A 33 7.50 12.95 27.97
CA THR A 33 8.16 12.63 29.24
C THR A 33 8.92 13.85 29.77
N ALA A 34 9.72 14.51 28.93
CA ALA A 34 10.51 15.67 29.34
C ALA A 34 9.63 16.86 29.75
N ALA A 35 8.51 17.10 29.05
CA ALA A 35 7.59 18.18 29.33
C ALA A 35 6.85 18.01 30.67
N ALA A 36 6.69 16.78 31.14
CA ALA A 36 5.96 16.49 32.37
C ALA A 36 6.85 16.43 33.63
N LEU A 37 8.16 16.27 33.47
CA LEU A 37 9.07 16.02 34.59
C LEU A 37 9.60 17.30 35.23
N PRO A 38 9.74 17.34 36.57
CA PRO A 38 10.44 18.41 37.25
C PRO A 38 11.95 18.31 37.02
N GLU A 39 12.66 19.42 37.26
CA GLU A 39 14.12 19.46 37.20
C GLU A 39 14.75 18.40 38.13
N GLY A 40 15.72 17.65 37.61
CA GLY A 40 16.44 16.62 38.35
C GLY A 40 15.73 15.27 38.48
N ALA A 41 14.52 15.11 37.95
CA ALA A 41 13.83 13.82 37.94
C ALA A 41 14.49 12.78 37.01
N ASP A 42 14.28 11.50 37.31
CA ASP A 42 14.79 10.40 36.48
C ASP A 42 13.96 10.24 35.20
N PHE A 43 14.50 10.80 34.12
CA PHE A 43 13.91 10.73 32.79
C PHE A 43 13.65 9.30 32.30
N TRP A 44 14.58 8.36 32.52
CA TRP A 44 14.46 7.04 31.91
C TRP A 44 13.44 6.17 32.63
N THR A 45 13.38 6.24 33.95
CA THR A 45 12.33 5.58 34.73
C THR A 45 10.96 6.07 34.26
N ALA A 46 10.77 7.39 34.19
CA ALA A 46 9.54 8.00 33.68
C ALA A 46 9.21 7.65 32.23
N TYR A 47 10.20 7.66 31.33
CA TYR A 47 10.01 7.34 29.92
C TYR A 47 9.45 5.93 29.74
N TYR A 48 9.88 4.96 30.55
CA TYR A 48 9.48 3.56 30.33
C TYR A 48 8.38 3.07 31.26
N GLU A 49 8.38 3.46 32.52
CA GLU A 49 7.38 3.02 33.49
C GLU A 49 6.12 3.89 33.44
N GLY A 50 6.22 5.06 32.79
CA GLY A 50 5.17 6.07 32.76
C GLY A 50 5.25 6.99 33.97
N THR A 51 4.43 8.04 33.95
CA THR A 51 4.24 8.96 35.06
C THR A 51 2.78 9.32 35.13
N ASP A 52 2.23 9.53 36.33
CA ASP A 52 0.84 9.99 36.48
C ASP A 52 0.65 11.48 36.11
N HIS A 53 1.70 12.15 35.62
CA HIS A 53 1.72 13.58 35.34
C HIS A 53 0.81 14.03 34.19
N TRP A 54 0.34 13.10 33.36
CA TRP A 54 -0.55 13.39 32.24
C TRP A 54 -2.02 13.07 32.53
N HIS A 55 -2.34 12.34 33.61
CA HIS A 55 -3.73 12.07 33.98
C HIS A 55 -4.50 13.36 34.25
N GLY A 56 -5.64 13.52 33.59
CA GLY A 56 -6.49 14.71 33.68
C GLY A 56 -5.90 15.95 33.01
N LYS A 57 -4.90 15.78 32.13
CA LYS A 57 -4.38 16.85 31.26
C LYS A 57 -4.71 16.58 29.81
N THR A 58 -4.83 17.65 29.05
CA THR A 58 -5.21 17.61 27.63
C THR A 58 -4.02 17.95 26.73
N VAL A 59 -3.74 17.06 25.76
CA VAL A 59 -2.73 17.28 24.70
C VAL A 59 -3.42 17.46 23.35
N LEU A 60 -3.10 18.54 22.65
CA LEU A 60 -3.63 18.86 21.33
C LEU A 60 -2.57 18.68 20.24
N ASP A 61 -2.93 17.99 19.16
CA ASP A 61 -2.24 18.08 17.87
C ASP A 61 -3.19 18.64 16.78
N PRO A 62 -2.97 19.90 16.34
CA PRO A 62 -3.80 20.51 15.30
C PRO A 62 -3.52 19.99 13.88
N PHE A 63 -2.52 19.12 13.68
CA PHE A 63 -2.13 18.53 12.38
C PHE A 63 -1.77 17.06 12.57
N VAL A 64 -2.73 16.29 13.09
CA VAL A 64 -2.47 14.98 13.73
C VAL A 64 -1.88 13.94 12.76
N GLY A 65 -2.20 14.04 11.47
CA GLY A 65 -1.70 13.18 10.41
C GLY A 65 -1.79 11.70 10.77
N GLY A 66 -0.63 11.08 10.99
CA GLY A 66 -0.53 9.66 11.34
C GLY A 66 -0.55 9.39 12.84
N GLY A 67 -1.14 10.24 13.67
CA GLY A 67 -1.53 9.93 15.05
C GLY A 67 -0.41 9.85 16.10
N THR A 68 0.86 9.98 15.73
CA THR A 68 1.96 9.62 16.65
C THR A 68 2.00 10.46 17.92
N SER A 69 1.72 11.76 17.84
CA SER A 69 1.66 12.65 19.00
C SER A 69 0.58 12.22 20.00
N VAL A 70 -0.66 12.09 19.52
CA VAL A 70 -1.84 11.78 20.34
C VAL A 70 -1.82 10.34 20.85
N VAL A 71 -1.35 9.37 20.06
CA VAL A 71 -1.22 7.97 20.51
C VAL A 71 -0.20 7.85 21.63
N GLU A 72 0.96 8.54 21.54
CA GLU A 72 1.95 8.51 22.61
C GLU A 72 1.49 9.28 23.86
N ALA A 73 0.76 10.39 23.70
CA ALA A 73 0.21 11.16 24.82
C ALA A 73 -0.88 10.37 25.57
N SER A 74 -1.81 9.76 24.84
CA SER A 74 -2.85 8.90 25.40
C SER A 74 -2.24 7.72 26.17
N ARG A 75 -1.24 7.03 25.60
CA ARG A 75 -0.50 5.95 26.28
C ARG A 75 0.22 6.38 27.57
N LEU A 76 0.45 7.69 27.76
CA LEU A 76 1.01 8.25 28.99
C LEU A 76 -0.07 8.76 29.96
N GLY A 77 -1.35 8.69 29.59
CA GLY A 77 -2.51 9.02 30.42
C GLY A 77 -3.17 10.37 30.13
N ALA A 78 -2.75 11.09 29.08
CA ALA A 78 -3.37 12.35 28.69
C ALA A 78 -4.70 12.13 27.95
N ASP A 79 -5.66 13.01 28.18
CA ASP A 79 -6.75 13.24 27.24
C ASP A 79 -6.17 13.86 25.96
N VAL A 80 -6.61 13.41 24.79
CA VAL A 80 -6.01 13.82 23.52
C VAL A 80 -7.03 14.35 22.53
N ILE A 81 -6.63 15.43 21.87
CA ILE A 81 -7.40 16.05 20.80
C ILE A 81 -6.53 16.10 19.56
N GLY A 82 -7.00 15.51 18.47
CA GLY A 82 -6.35 15.53 17.17
C GLY A 82 -7.22 16.22 16.13
N VAL A 83 -6.64 17.05 15.28
CA VAL A 83 -7.33 17.66 14.14
C VAL A 83 -6.56 17.41 12.87
N ASP A 84 -7.27 17.05 11.81
CA ASP A 84 -6.72 17.04 10.46
C ASP A 84 -7.78 17.41 9.42
N VAL A 85 -7.32 17.98 8.32
CA VAL A 85 -8.14 18.23 7.12
C VAL A 85 -8.23 16.98 6.22
N ASP A 86 -7.37 15.99 6.46
CA ASP A 86 -7.37 14.73 5.72
C ASP A 86 -8.18 13.64 6.45
N ALA A 87 -9.31 13.25 5.86
CA ALA A 87 -10.17 12.21 6.42
C ALA A 87 -9.49 10.83 6.58
N VAL A 88 -8.49 10.52 5.74
CA VAL A 88 -7.72 9.28 5.84
C VAL A 88 -6.79 9.34 7.06
N ALA A 89 -6.11 10.46 7.30
CA ALA A 89 -5.34 10.69 8.53
C ALA A 89 -6.22 10.51 9.77
N CYS A 90 -7.40 11.13 9.79
CA CYS A 90 -8.33 11.00 10.91
C CYS A 90 -8.78 9.55 11.12
N ALA A 91 -9.13 8.82 10.06
CA ALA A 91 -9.54 7.41 10.16
C ALA A 91 -8.43 6.51 10.72
N ILE A 92 -7.19 6.69 10.25
CA ILE A 92 -6.02 5.97 10.77
C ILE A 92 -5.80 6.30 12.25
N THR A 93 -5.82 7.59 12.60
CA THR A 93 -5.52 8.05 13.96
C THR A 93 -6.58 7.60 14.95
N ARG A 94 -7.88 7.64 14.59
CA ARG A 94 -8.96 7.12 15.43
C ARG A 94 -8.67 5.67 15.81
N PHE A 95 -8.54 4.79 14.82
CA PHE A 95 -8.22 3.39 15.07
C PHE A 95 -6.97 3.23 15.96
N GLU A 96 -5.90 3.97 15.70
CA GLU A 96 -4.67 3.87 16.52
C GLU A 96 -4.90 4.25 17.99
N THR A 97 -5.83 5.15 18.30
CA THR A 97 -6.18 5.55 19.68
C THR A 97 -7.04 4.52 20.43
N HIS A 98 -7.88 3.73 19.73
CA HIS A 98 -8.73 2.71 20.36
C HIS A 98 -8.40 1.26 19.93
N ALA A 99 -7.24 1.04 19.31
CA ALA A 99 -6.84 -0.27 18.76
C ALA A 99 -6.86 -1.42 19.78
N ALA A 100 -6.69 -1.13 21.08
CA ALA A 100 -6.74 -2.15 22.14
C ALA A 100 -8.14 -2.80 22.27
N GLU A 101 -9.18 -2.07 21.89
CA GLU A 101 -10.59 -2.46 21.97
C GLU A 101 -11.01 -3.35 20.79
N ALA A 102 -10.33 -3.24 19.64
CA ALA A 102 -10.65 -4.01 18.45
C ALA A 102 -10.51 -5.52 18.69
N PRO A 103 -11.40 -6.38 18.15
CA PRO A 103 -11.38 -7.81 18.41
C PRO A 103 -10.15 -8.50 17.79
N ASP A 104 -9.97 -9.77 18.10
CA ASP A 104 -9.05 -10.62 17.36
C ASP A 104 -9.56 -10.78 15.91
N LEU A 105 -8.73 -10.43 14.91
CA LEU A 105 -9.13 -10.43 13.50
C LEU A 105 -8.93 -11.79 12.81
N ARG A 106 -8.34 -12.78 13.50
CA ARG A 106 -8.09 -14.12 12.92
C ARG A 106 -9.39 -14.85 12.51
N PRO A 107 -10.50 -14.79 13.28
CA PRO A 107 -11.79 -15.32 12.85
C PRO A 107 -12.32 -14.64 11.58
N ALA A 108 -12.37 -13.30 11.52
CA ALA A 108 -12.75 -12.56 10.31
C ALA A 108 -11.88 -12.92 9.10
N LEU A 109 -10.56 -13.01 9.28
CA LEU A 109 -9.67 -13.42 8.19
C LEU A 109 -10.01 -14.82 7.67
N THR A 110 -10.33 -15.75 8.58
CA THR A 110 -10.74 -17.11 8.20
C THR A 110 -12.06 -17.06 7.42
N GLN A 111 -13.06 -16.35 7.92
CA GLN A 111 -14.35 -16.17 7.24
C GLN A 111 -14.19 -15.55 5.85
N LEU A 112 -13.41 -14.49 5.71
CA LEU A 112 -13.18 -13.80 4.44
C LEU A 112 -12.36 -14.67 3.46
N THR A 113 -11.42 -15.46 3.95
CA THR A 113 -10.68 -16.42 3.12
C THR A 113 -11.61 -17.50 2.58
N GLU A 114 -12.53 -17.99 3.41
CA GLU A 114 -13.52 -18.98 3.03
C GLU A 114 -14.57 -18.44 2.04
N ALA A 115 -15.03 -17.21 2.23
CA ALA A 115 -16.04 -16.58 1.38
C ALA A 115 -15.46 -16.05 0.06
N VAL A 116 -14.39 -15.26 0.13
CA VAL A 116 -13.84 -14.52 -1.02
C VAL A 116 -12.58 -15.18 -1.57
N GLY A 117 -11.67 -15.60 -0.69
CA GLY A 117 -10.41 -16.24 -1.09
C GLY A 117 -10.62 -17.52 -1.89
N LYS A 118 -11.56 -18.37 -1.48
CA LYS A 118 -11.92 -19.61 -2.22
C LYS A 118 -12.58 -19.32 -3.56
N GLU A 119 -13.47 -18.33 -3.63
CA GLU A 119 -14.12 -17.92 -4.87
C GLU A 119 -13.10 -17.41 -5.89
N LEU A 120 -12.11 -16.65 -5.43
CA LEU A 120 -11.08 -16.09 -6.30
C LEU A 120 -9.95 -17.04 -6.65
N ALA A 121 -9.75 -18.11 -5.87
CA ALA A 121 -8.62 -19.03 -6.03
C ALA A 121 -8.40 -19.50 -7.48
N PRO A 122 -9.43 -19.87 -8.28
CA PRO A 122 -9.24 -20.28 -9.67
C PRO A 122 -8.57 -19.23 -10.57
N TYR A 123 -8.74 -17.93 -10.31
CA TYR A 123 -8.11 -16.85 -11.10
C TYR A 123 -6.63 -16.64 -10.80
N TYR A 124 -6.11 -17.33 -9.77
CA TYR A 124 -4.73 -17.25 -9.31
C TYR A 124 -3.98 -18.59 -9.43
N ARG A 125 -4.44 -19.45 -10.33
CA ARG A 125 -3.83 -20.75 -10.67
C ARG A 125 -3.39 -20.79 -12.12
N THR A 126 -2.51 -21.74 -12.41
CA THR A 126 -2.03 -22.04 -13.75
C THR A 126 -1.73 -23.52 -13.87
N GLU A 127 -1.85 -24.02 -15.10
CA GLU A 127 -1.29 -25.31 -15.51
C GLU A 127 0.12 -25.11 -16.09
N THR A 128 1.10 -25.94 -15.74
CA THR A 128 2.43 -25.94 -16.39
C THR A 128 2.43 -26.69 -17.70
N ALA A 129 3.54 -26.63 -18.45
CA ALA A 129 3.71 -27.42 -19.68
C ALA A 129 3.61 -28.94 -19.42
N GLU A 130 3.93 -29.38 -18.20
CA GLU A 130 3.83 -30.76 -17.75
C GLU A 130 2.41 -31.14 -17.24
N GLY A 131 1.45 -30.21 -17.29
CA GLY A 131 0.08 -30.43 -16.81
C GLY A 131 -0.08 -30.28 -15.31
N GLU A 132 0.90 -29.70 -14.60
CA GLU A 132 0.81 -29.50 -13.15
C GLU A 132 0.04 -28.22 -12.82
N ASP A 133 -0.97 -28.32 -11.98
CA ASP A 133 -1.67 -27.15 -11.45
C ASP A 133 -0.87 -26.49 -10.32
N ARG A 134 -0.54 -25.21 -10.49
CA ARG A 134 0.30 -24.42 -9.59
C ARG A 134 -0.38 -23.13 -9.18
N ILE A 135 -0.06 -22.68 -7.97
CA ILE A 135 -0.44 -21.36 -7.48
C ILE A 135 0.51 -20.33 -8.10
N VAL A 136 -0.06 -19.26 -8.66
CA VAL A 136 0.71 -18.10 -9.11
C VAL A 136 0.92 -17.17 -7.92
N LEU A 137 2.16 -16.73 -7.71
CA LEU A 137 2.53 -15.70 -6.75
C LEU A 137 2.51 -14.30 -7.40
N HIS A 138 3.19 -14.15 -8.54
CA HIS A 138 3.29 -12.88 -9.25
C HIS A 138 2.93 -13.03 -10.73
N TYR A 139 2.24 -12.04 -11.27
CA TYR A 139 2.01 -11.84 -12.70
C TYR A 139 2.78 -10.60 -13.16
N PHE A 140 3.62 -10.77 -14.18
CA PHE A 140 4.45 -9.70 -14.72
C PHE A 140 3.82 -9.14 -15.98
N TRP A 141 3.49 -7.86 -15.91
CA TRP A 141 2.86 -7.11 -17.00
C TRP A 141 3.88 -6.15 -17.61
N VAL A 142 3.63 -5.72 -18.84
CA VAL A 142 4.39 -4.66 -19.52
C VAL A 142 3.43 -3.72 -20.25
N GLN A 143 3.71 -2.43 -20.25
CA GLN A 143 2.94 -1.47 -21.06
C GLN A 143 3.13 -1.77 -22.55
N ALA A 144 2.03 -1.95 -23.27
CA ALA A 144 1.99 -2.10 -24.72
C ALA A 144 1.69 -0.75 -25.37
N VAL A 145 2.43 -0.38 -26.42
CA VAL A 145 2.28 0.91 -27.09
C VAL A 145 2.27 0.72 -28.61
N ALA A 146 1.18 1.10 -29.26
CA ALA A 146 1.13 1.18 -30.72
C ALA A 146 2.00 2.35 -31.22
N CYS A 147 3.03 2.04 -31.99
CA CYS A 147 3.96 3.03 -32.53
C CYS A 147 3.25 4.03 -33.42
N ARG A 148 3.43 5.33 -33.16
CA ARG A 148 2.76 6.40 -33.94
C ARG A 148 3.14 6.47 -35.42
N THR A 149 4.22 5.81 -35.83
CA THR A 149 4.74 5.87 -37.21
C THR A 149 4.41 4.62 -38.00
N CYS A 150 4.78 3.44 -37.50
CA CYS A 150 4.55 2.18 -38.21
C CYS A 150 3.33 1.37 -37.72
N GLY A 151 2.69 1.79 -36.63
CA GLY A 151 1.54 1.08 -36.05
C GLY A 151 1.89 -0.17 -35.23
N GLU A 152 3.13 -0.66 -35.30
CA GLU A 152 3.58 -1.85 -34.56
C GLU A 152 3.40 -1.69 -33.05
N THR A 153 2.89 -2.74 -32.39
CA THR A 153 2.75 -2.76 -30.93
C THR A 153 4.10 -3.09 -30.29
N VAL A 154 4.63 -2.15 -29.53
CA VAL A 154 5.92 -2.29 -28.85
C VAL A 154 5.70 -2.50 -27.36
N GLU A 155 6.32 -3.52 -26.80
CA GLU A 155 6.39 -3.72 -25.35
C GLU A 155 7.45 -2.80 -24.72
N ALA A 156 7.02 -1.98 -23.77
CA ALA A 156 7.81 -0.92 -23.15
C ALA A 156 8.80 -1.46 -22.08
N HIS A 157 9.56 -2.50 -22.40
CA HIS A 157 10.57 -3.07 -21.51
C HIS A 157 11.75 -2.09 -21.31
N PRO A 158 12.15 -1.80 -20.07
CA PRO A 158 13.37 -1.03 -19.80
C PRO A 158 14.63 -1.89 -19.99
N HIS A 159 14.51 -3.20 -19.79
CA HIS A 159 15.56 -4.20 -19.92
C HIS A 159 14.94 -5.62 -19.91
N HIS A 160 15.73 -6.63 -20.28
CA HIS A 160 15.31 -8.04 -20.37
C HIS A 160 15.60 -8.87 -19.10
N GLN A 161 16.17 -8.27 -18.05
CA GLN A 161 16.25 -8.89 -16.72
C GLN A 161 14.89 -8.92 -16.02
N LEU A 162 14.48 -10.10 -15.54
CA LEU A 162 13.24 -10.33 -14.77
C LEU A 162 13.48 -10.38 -13.26
N ALA A 163 14.62 -10.93 -12.83
CA ALA A 163 15.03 -11.00 -11.42
C ALA A 163 16.52 -11.27 -11.28
N TYR A 164 17.08 -11.06 -10.08
CA TYR A 164 18.41 -11.54 -9.72
C TYR A 164 18.50 -11.80 -8.21
N GLU A 165 19.48 -12.57 -7.77
CA GLU A 165 19.74 -12.77 -6.34
C GLU A 165 20.65 -11.65 -5.83
N ALA A 166 20.18 -10.79 -4.91
CA ALA A 166 21.00 -9.71 -4.37
C ALA A 166 22.30 -10.23 -3.73
N GLU A 167 22.20 -11.34 -2.98
CA GLU A 167 23.31 -12.01 -2.27
C GLU A 167 23.64 -13.39 -2.89
N GLY A 168 23.31 -13.61 -4.17
CA GLY A 168 23.53 -14.88 -4.86
C GLY A 168 24.17 -14.74 -6.24
N THR A 169 24.27 -15.86 -6.95
CA THR A 169 25.01 -16.02 -8.21
C THR A 169 24.10 -16.22 -9.41
N ARG A 170 22.78 -16.13 -9.24
CA ARG A 170 21.80 -16.36 -10.32
C ARG A 170 21.06 -15.09 -10.70
N GLN A 171 20.66 -15.04 -11.97
CA GLN A 171 19.68 -14.09 -12.51
C GLN A 171 18.70 -14.80 -13.44
N TRP A 172 17.57 -14.15 -13.70
CA TRP A 172 16.57 -14.62 -14.64
C TRP A 172 16.34 -13.54 -15.67
N ALA A 173 16.45 -13.90 -16.95
CA ALA A 173 16.21 -13.03 -18.10
C ALA A 173 15.15 -13.65 -19.01
N PHE A 174 14.45 -12.81 -19.78
CA PHE A 174 13.41 -13.26 -20.70
C PHE A 174 13.71 -12.82 -22.14
N CYS A 175 13.33 -13.66 -23.10
CA CYS A 175 13.49 -13.35 -24.51
C CYS A 175 12.42 -12.34 -24.99
N PRO A 176 12.77 -11.27 -25.71
CA PRO A 176 11.76 -10.35 -26.27
C PRO A 176 10.98 -10.93 -27.46
N GLY A 177 11.43 -12.05 -28.04
CA GLY A 177 10.75 -12.70 -29.15
C GLY A 177 9.63 -13.64 -28.69
N CYS A 178 9.96 -14.60 -27.82
CA CYS A 178 9.03 -15.64 -27.36
C CYS A 178 8.64 -15.54 -25.87
N HIS A 179 9.16 -14.55 -25.14
CA HIS A 179 9.02 -14.41 -23.68
C HIS A 179 9.63 -15.55 -22.83
N GLY A 180 10.26 -16.55 -23.45
CA GLY A 180 10.94 -17.64 -22.76
C GLY A 180 11.89 -17.11 -21.68
N VAL A 181 11.77 -17.66 -20.47
CA VAL A 181 12.52 -17.23 -19.29
C VAL A 181 13.63 -18.23 -19.00
N GLN A 182 14.86 -17.77 -18.87
CA GLN A 182 16.03 -18.59 -18.58
C GLN A 182 16.72 -18.14 -17.30
N GLU A 183 17.15 -19.13 -16.51
CA GLU A 183 18.07 -18.93 -15.40
C GLU A 183 19.51 -18.89 -15.94
N LEU A 184 20.25 -17.86 -15.54
CA LEU A 184 21.62 -17.59 -16.00
C LEU A 184 22.53 -17.29 -14.79
N PRO A 185 23.85 -17.51 -14.91
CA PRO A 185 24.83 -16.92 -14.01
C PRO A 185 24.67 -15.39 -13.95
N ARG A 186 24.88 -14.80 -12.77
CA ARG A 186 24.66 -13.37 -12.53
C ARG A 186 25.61 -12.46 -13.31
N GLU A 187 26.79 -12.96 -13.65
CA GLU A 187 27.79 -12.27 -14.46
C GLU A 187 27.42 -12.18 -15.95
N GLU A 188 26.47 -12.99 -16.42
CA GLU A 188 26.05 -12.95 -17.82
C GLU A 188 25.45 -11.59 -18.17
N THR A 189 25.83 -11.09 -19.34
CA THR A 189 25.37 -9.78 -19.85
C THR A 189 24.42 -9.91 -21.04
N GLU A 190 24.38 -11.08 -21.67
CA GLU A 190 23.55 -11.40 -22.82
C GLU A 190 22.73 -12.66 -22.55
N LEU A 191 21.51 -12.66 -23.06
CA LEU A 191 20.64 -13.83 -23.13
C LEU A 191 20.69 -14.36 -24.55
N ARG A 192 21.04 -15.64 -24.72
CA ARG A 192 20.77 -16.39 -25.94
C ARG A 192 19.57 -17.30 -25.70
N CYS A 193 18.48 -17.05 -26.42
CA CYS A 193 17.23 -17.77 -26.22
C CYS A 193 17.33 -19.23 -26.69
N ASP A 194 16.94 -20.17 -25.82
CA ASP A 194 16.96 -21.61 -26.15
C ASP A 194 15.87 -21.99 -27.18
N ASP A 195 14.73 -21.29 -27.17
CA ASP A 195 13.58 -21.62 -28.02
C ASP A 195 13.65 -20.99 -29.42
N CYS A 196 14.08 -19.72 -29.51
CA CYS A 196 14.05 -18.96 -30.77
C CYS A 196 15.42 -18.43 -31.21
N ALA A 197 16.50 -18.80 -30.52
CA ALA A 197 17.89 -18.43 -30.82
C ALA A 197 18.21 -16.93 -30.87
N VAL A 198 17.25 -16.07 -30.48
CA VAL A 198 17.46 -14.62 -30.35
C VAL A 198 18.51 -14.33 -29.28
N THR A 199 19.49 -13.51 -29.61
CA THR A 199 20.48 -12.98 -28.65
C THR A 199 20.17 -11.53 -28.32
N VAL A 200 20.06 -11.19 -27.03
CA VAL A 200 19.86 -9.80 -26.59
C VAL A 200 20.70 -9.44 -25.36
N PRO A 201 21.16 -8.17 -25.25
CA PRO A 201 21.69 -7.66 -24.00
C PRO A 201 20.63 -7.63 -22.90
N ILE A 202 20.95 -8.17 -21.73
CA ILE A 202 20.03 -8.31 -20.60
C ILE A 202 19.63 -6.95 -20.03
N GLN A 203 20.55 -5.98 -19.98
CA GLN A 203 20.38 -4.66 -19.35
C GLN A 203 19.91 -3.56 -20.31
N THR A 204 19.47 -3.92 -21.52
CA THR A 204 18.97 -2.97 -22.52
C THR A 204 17.54 -3.33 -22.92
N GLY A 205 16.71 -2.33 -23.20
CA GLY A 205 15.36 -2.52 -23.71
C GLY A 205 14.87 -1.30 -24.51
N PRO A 206 13.68 -1.37 -25.12
CA PRO A 206 13.09 -0.27 -25.89
C PRO A 206 12.89 1.03 -25.11
N VAL A 207 12.83 0.99 -23.77
CA VAL A 207 12.61 2.17 -22.93
C VAL A 207 13.88 2.64 -22.22
N ARG A 208 14.21 3.92 -22.39
CA ARG A 208 15.29 4.59 -21.64
C ARG A 208 14.85 5.98 -21.17
N TYR A 209 14.96 6.25 -19.86
CA TYR A 209 14.54 7.51 -19.23
C TYR A 209 13.12 7.96 -19.63
N GLY A 210 12.15 7.02 -19.59
CA GLY A 210 10.75 7.29 -19.93
C GLY A 210 10.46 7.50 -21.41
N ARG A 211 11.44 7.31 -22.30
CA ARG A 211 11.27 7.37 -23.76
C ARG A 211 11.30 5.97 -24.36
N LEU A 212 10.24 5.63 -25.09
CA LEU A 212 10.14 4.43 -25.90
C LEU A 212 10.81 4.67 -27.26
N THR A 213 11.62 3.72 -27.71
CA THR A 213 12.18 3.68 -29.07
C THR A 213 11.64 2.44 -29.77
N CYS A 214 10.90 2.62 -30.87
CA CYS A 214 10.32 1.52 -31.62
C CYS A 214 11.42 0.68 -32.28
N PRO A 215 11.51 -0.63 -32.01
CA PRO A 215 12.51 -1.50 -32.64
C PRO A 215 12.31 -1.67 -34.16
N CYS A 216 11.09 -1.49 -34.66
CA CYS A 216 10.76 -1.65 -36.08
C CYS A 216 11.19 -0.46 -36.94
N CYS A 217 10.88 0.77 -36.52
CA CYS A 217 11.11 1.98 -37.33
C CYS A 217 11.99 3.06 -36.69
N GLY A 218 12.45 2.85 -35.45
CA GLY A 218 13.30 3.79 -34.72
C GLY A 218 12.59 5.04 -34.19
N ASN A 219 11.27 5.18 -34.39
CA ASN A 219 10.51 6.30 -33.83
C ASN A 219 10.65 6.38 -32.30
N ARG A 220 10.76 7.61 -31.77
CA ARG A 220 10.93 7.86 -30.33
C ARG A 220 9.78 8.70 -29.79
N GLU A 221 9.18 8.26 -28.70
CA GLU A 221 8.13 9.00 -28.00
C GLU A 221 8.27 8.87 -26.48
N ARG A 222 7.86 9.89 -25.72
CA ARG A 222 7.79 9.78 -24.25
C ARG A 222 6.54 9.00 -23.89
N LEU A 223 6.65 8.04 -22.96
CA LEU A 223 5.51 7.24 -22.52
C LEU A 223 4.40 8.09 -21.90
N ILE A 224 4.77 9.18 -21.22
CA ILE A 224 3.83 10.13 -20.61
C ILE A 224 3.03 10.94 -21.65
N ASP A 225 3.46 10.99 -22.92
CA ASP A 225 2.72 11.71 -23.96
C ASP A 225 1.77 10.80 -24.75
N VAL A 226 1.82 9.48 -24.50
CA VAL A 226 1.04 8.50 -25.29
C VAL A 226 -0.46 8.76 -25.13
N ALA A 227 -0.92 9.01 -23.91
CA ALA A 227 -2.33 9.26 -23.64
C ALA A 227 -2.86 10.53 -24.32
N ALA A 228 -2.06 11.58 -24.44
CA ALA A 228 -2.45 12.79 -25.17
C ALA A 228 -2.75 12.50 -26.66
N ARG A 229 -2.14 11.46 -27.23
CA ARG A 229 -2.39 11.00 -28.60
C ARG A 229 -3.53 9.99 -28.70
N THR A 230 -3.62 9.05 -27.76
CA THR A 230 -4.56 7.92 -27.84
C THR A 230 -5.91 8.20 -27.14
N GLY A 231 -5.95 9.17 -26.24
CA GLY A 231 -7.10 9.44 -25.38
C GLY A 231 -7.39 8.31 -24.38
N ARG A 232 -6.43 7.43 -24.12
CA ARG A 232 -6.60 6.23 -23.28
C ARG A 232 -5.45 6.06 -22.29
N PRO A 233 -5.71 5.49 -21.09
CA PRO A 233 -4.68 5.09 -20.15
C PRO A 233 -3.77 3.98 -20.73
N PRO A 234 -2.67 3.62 -20.05
CA PRO A 234 -1.77 2.56 -20.49
C PRO A 234 -2.47 1.20 -20.64
N GLU A 235 -2.22 0.52 -21.75
CA GLU A 235 -2.64 -0.87 -21.99
C GLU A 235 -1.52 -1.83 -21.54
N TRP A 236 -1.91 -2.97 -20.97
CA TRP A 236 -0.99 -3.91 -20.33
C TRP A 236 -1.02 -5.28 -21.00
N ARG A 237 0.17 -5.88 -21.18
CA ARG A 237 0.33 -7.25 -21.67
C ARG A 237 0.99 -8.12 -20.61
N LEU A 238 0.38 -9.26 -20.30
CA LEU A 238 0.97 -10.29 -19.44
C LEU A 238 2.06 -11.01 -20.23
N PHE A 239 3.28 -11.11 -19.69
CA PHE A 239 4.41 -11.74 -20.38
C PHE A 239 5.14 -12.81 -19.57
N ALA A 240 5.07 -12.77 -18.23
CA ALA A 240 5.70 -13.77 -17.38
C ALA A 240 4.95 -13.96 -16.06
N LEU A 241 5.22 -15.07 -15.38
CA LEU A 241 4.68 -15.40 -14.06
C LEU A 241 5.78 -15.89 -13.12
N GLU A 242 5.57 -15.75 -11.81
CA GLU A 242 6.29 -16.47 -10.76
C GLU A 242 5.32 -17.42 -10.06
N THR A 243 5.56 -18.73 -10.15
CA THR A 243 4.70 -19.79 -9.57
C THR A 243 5.35 -20.43 -8.35
N LEU A 244 4.53 -21.01 -7.48
CA LEU A 244 4.96 -21.79 -6.32
C LEU A 244 4.94 -23.29 -6.65
N GLU A 245 6.04 -24.00 -6.40
CA GLU A 245 6.11 -25.47 -6.54
C GLU A 245 5.35 -26.20 -5.43
N THR A 246 5.21 -25.56 -4.27
CA THR A 246 4.49 -26.10 -3.12
C THR A 246 3.39 -25.14 -2.72
N ALA A 247 2.25 -25.70 -2.29
CA ALA A 247 1.21 -24.89 -1.68
C ALA A 247 1.75 -24.26 -0.38
N PRO A 248 1.48 -22.97 -0.11
CA PRO A 248 1.83 -22.35 1.16
C PRO A 248 1.21 -23.12 2.34
N THR A 249 2.00 -23.40 3.37
CA THR A 249 1.51 -24.04 4.61
C THR A 249 1.45 -23.01 5.74
N GLY A 250 0.34 -22.27 5.78
CA GLY A 250 0.10 -21.22 6.77
C GLY A 250 1.07 -20.03 6.62
N LYS A 251 1.46 -19.42 7.75
CA LYS A 251 2.18 -18.13 7.80
C LYS A 251 3.66 -18.18 7.35
N ARG A 252 4.20 -19.35 7.02
CA ARG A 252 5.60 -19.46 6.62
C ARG A 252 5.75 -19.13 5.13
N SER A 253 6.56 -18.11 4.82
CA SER A 253 6.87 -17.78 3.44
C SER A 253 7.45 -18.98 2.70
N VAL A 254 6.93 -19.26 1.50
CA VAL A 254 7.50 -20.25 0.58
C VAL A 254 8.94 -19.82 0.21
N PRO A 255 9.95 -20.70 0.35
CA PRO A 255 11.35 -20.37 0.04
C PRO A 255 11.55 -19.94 -1.41
N LEU A 256 12.53 -19.06 -1.66
CA LEU A 256 12.89 -18.62 -3.02
C LEU A 256 13.29 -19.78 -3.95
N SER A 257 13.85 -20.85 -3.39
CA SER A 257 14.23 -22.08 -4.11
C SER A 257 13.03 -22.91 -4.58
N GLN A 258 11.82 -22.63 -4.11
CA GLN A 258 10.56 -23.29 -4.52
C GLN A 258 9.67 -22.36 -5.35
N ARG A 259 10.23 -21.25 -5.85
CA ARG A 259 9.57 -20.32 -6.75
C ARG A 259 10.20 -20.43 -8.13
N ARG A 260 9.38 -20.46 -9.16
CA ARG A 260 9.81 -20.61 -10.56
C ARG A 260 9.26 -19.48 -11.41
N PHE A 261 10.13 -18.88 -12.22
CA PHE A 261 9.69 -17.97 -13.28
C PHE A 261 9.41 -18.76 -14.55
N ARG A 262 8.41 -18.32 -15.32
CA ARG A 262 8.11 -18.87 -16.65
C ARG A 262 7.43 -17.82 -17.54
N PRO A 263 7.47 -17.97 -18.88
CA PRO A 263 6.65 -17.16 -19.78
C PRO A 263 5.16 -17.33 -19.48
N ALA A 264 4.37 -16.30 -19.78
CA ALA A 264 2.93 -16.41 -19.84
C ALA A 264 2.47 -17.22 -21.05
N THR A 265 1.39 -17.97 -20.89
CA THR A 265 0.79 -18.81 -21.93
C THR A 265 -0.60 -18.32 -22.29
N ASP A 266 -1.15 -18.82 -23.40
CA ASP A 266 -2.56 -18.54 -23.76
C ASP A 266 -3.54 -19.08 -22.70
N ALA A 267 -3.17 -20.11 -21.94
CA ALA A 267 -3.98 -20.60 -20.83
C ALA A 267 -4.05 -19.57 -19.70
N ASP A 268 -2.93 -18.92 -19.36
CA ASP A 268 -2.89 -17.83 -18.37
C ASP A 268 -3.74 -16.64 -18.79
N LEU A 269 -3.67 -16.28 -20.08
CA LEU A 269 -4.48 -15.21 -20.66
C LEU A 269 -5.97 -15.54 -20.56
N ARG A 270 -6.37 -16.78 -20.87
CA ARG A 270 -7.77 -17.23 -20.72
C ARG A 270 -8.27 -17.18 -19.27
N VAL A 271 -7.40 -17.43 -18.29
CA VAL A 271 -7.72 -17.28 -16.86
C VAL A 271 -7.90 -15.80 -16.49
N PHE A 272 -7.10 -14.91 -17.06
CA PHE A 272 -7.30 -13.46 -16.87
C PHE A 272 -8.60 -12.97 -17.53
N GLU A 273 -8.86 -13.39 -18.78
CA GLU A 273 -10.11 -13.07 -19.50
C GLU A 273 -11.36 -13.62 -18.80
N SER A 274 -11.25 -14.75 -18.07
CA SER A 274 -12.36 -15.24 -17.27
C SER A 274 -12.62 -14.36 -16.05
N ALA A 275 -11.57 -13.82 -15.41
CA ALA A 275 -11.72 -12.82 -14.36
C ALA A 275 -12.36 -11.53 -14.90
N GLU A 276 -12.00 -11.10 -16.10
CA GLU A 276 -12.65 -9.97 -16.79
C GLU A 276 -14.14 -10.22 -17.03
N ARG A 277 -14.52 -11.43 -17.47
CA ARG A 277 -15.93 -11.80 -17.62
C ARG A 277 -16.66 -11.76 -16.28
N ALA A 278 -16.10 -12.38 -15.26
CA ALA A 278 -16.69 -12.40 -13.93
C ALA A 278 -16.86 -10.99 -13.33
N LEU A 279 -15.91 -10.08 -13.57
CA LEU A 279 -16.07 -8.67 -13.18
C LEU A 279 -17.23 -8.01 -13.94
N ARG A 280 -17.32 -8.20 -15.26
CA ARG A 280 -18.42 -7.65 -16.06
C ARG A 280 -19.79 -8.20 -15.64
N ASP A 281 -19.86 -9.47 -15.26
CA ASP A 281 -21.09 -10.11 -14.79
C ASP A 281 -21.57 -9.54 -13.44
N ARG A 282 -20.69 -8.87 -12.68
CA ARG A 282 -21.06 -8.12 -11.47
C ARG A 282 -21.63 -6.73 -11.75
N ALA A 283 -21.48 -6.21 -12.97
CA ALA A 283 -21.92 -4.86 -13.27
C ALA A 283 -23.44 -4.71 -13.12
N THR A 284 -23.88 -3.60 -12.54
CA THR A 284 -25.29 -3.23 -12.43
C THR A 284 -25.86 -2.86 -13.82
N PRO A 285 -27.19 -2.75 -13.99
CA PRO A 285 -27.80 -2.40 -15.28
C PRO A 285 -27.35 -1.06 -15.87
N ASP A 286 -26.91 -0.13 -15.04
CA ASP A 286 -26.32 1.17 -15.39
C ASP A 286 -24.80 1.10 -15.66
N GLY A 287 -24.19 -0.08 -15.58
CA GLY A 287 -22.80 -0.34 -15.91
C GLY A 287 -21.81 -0.04 -14.79
N LEU A 288 -22.30 0.23 -13.56
CA LEU A 288 -21.45 0.45 -12.40
C LEU A 288 -20.98 -0.87 -11.82
N LEU A 289 -19.75 -0.89 -11.31
CA LEU A 289 -19.22 -2.05 -10.60
C LEU A 289 -19.57 -1.92 -9.11
N PRO A 290 -20.26 -2.91 -8.51
CA PRO A 290 -20.58 -2.87 -7.10
C PRO A 290 -19.30 -2.84 -6.28
N TRP A 291 -19.31 -2.05 -5.20
CA TRP A 291 -18.17 -1.93 -4.30
C TRP A 291 -16.84 -1.48 -4.94
N ILE A 292 -16.91 -0.75 -6.05
CA ILE A 292 -15.78 -0.07 -6.69
C ILE A 292 -16.09 1.43 -6.76
N PRO A 293 -15.22 2.32 -6.26
CA PRO A 293 -15.49 3.74 -6.30
C PRO A 293 -15.32 4.34 -7.70
N GLU A 294 -16.22 5.24 -8.05
CA GLU A 294 -16.23 5.98 -9.32
C GLU A 294 -15.55 7.36 -9.23
N ARG A 295 -14.85 7.65 -8.12
CA ARG A 295 -14.18 8.93 -7.86
C ARG A 295 -13.16 9.24 -8.95
N ARG A 296 -13.36 10.39 -9.61
CA ARG A 296 -12.42 10.94 -10.58
C ARG A 296 -11.17 11.45 -9.88
N ILE A 297 -10.03 11.31 -10.55
CA ILE A 297 -8.78 11.96 -10.15
C ILE A 297 -8.98 13.46 -10.39
N PRO A 298 -8.84 14.31 -9.37
CA PRO A 298 -9.04 15.75 -9.55
C PRO A 298 -8.04 16.34 -10.55
N ARG A 299 -8.44 17.38 -11.29
CA ARG A 299 -7.60 17.99 -12.34
C ARG A 299 -7.01 19.33 -11.95
N GLU A 300 -7.65 20.03 -11.02
CA GLU A 300 -7.25 21.36 -10.58
C GLU A 300 -6.55 21.30 -9.23
N GLY A 301 -5.61 22.23 -9.01
CA GLY A 301 -4.89 22.39 -7.73
C GLY A 301 -3.89 21.29 -7.37
N ARG A 302 -3.64 20.31 -8.24
CA ARG A 302 -2.64 19.26 -8.00
C ARG A 302 -1.22 19.74 -8.24
N ALA A 303 -0.30 19.27 -7.41
CA ALA A 303 1.14 19.32 -7.61
C ALA A 303 1.65 18.16 -8.49
N ASP A 304 0.98 17.01 -8.52
CA ASP A 304 1.39 15.83 -9.32
C ASP A 304 0.35 15.43 -10.39
N ASP A 305 0.55 15.94 -11.61
CA ASP A 305 -0.29 15.64 -12.78
C ASP A 305 0.06 14.33 -13.49
N ARG A 306 0.99 13.52 -12.98
CA ARG A 306 1.50 12.37 -13.75
C ARG A 306 0.40 11.38 -14.07
N LEU A 307 -0.52 11.08 -13.15
CA LEU A 307 -1.65 10.18 -13.42
C LEU A 307 -2.48 10.68 -14.61
N LEU A 308 -2.87 11.96 -14.59
CA LEU A 308 -3.66 12.59 -15.64
C LEU A 308 -2.91 12.59 -16.98
N ASN A 309 -1.61 12.91 -16.96
CA ASN A 309 -0.77 12.90 -18.16
C ASN A 309 -0.62 11.50 -18.75
N TYR A 310 -0.60 10.46 -17.92
CA TYR A 310 -0.65 9.06 -18.38
C TYR A 310 -2.06 8.62 -18.83
N GLY A 311 -3.08 9.48 -18.72
CA GLY A 311 -4.42 9.23 -19.25
C GLY A 311 -5.39 8.62 -18.25
N TYR A 312 -5.03 8.51 -16.98
CA TYR A 312 -5.95 8.08 -15.92
C TYR A 312 -6.91 9.22 -15.56
N ASP A 313 -8.19 8.89 -15.45
CA ASP A 313 -9.28 9.78 -15.06
C ASP A 313 -9.93 9.34 -13.74
N LYS A 314 -9.81 8.06 -13.35
CA LYS A 314 -10.31 7.53 -12.07
C LYS A 314 -9.26 6.68 -11.36
N TYR A 315 -9.32 6.63 -10.03
CA TYR A 315 -8.42 5.76 -9.26
C TYR A 315 -8.65 4.26 -9.52
N SER A 316 -9.87 3.86 -9.88
CA SER A 316 -10.20 2.48 -10.25
C SER A 316 -9.47 2.00 -11.51
N GLU A 317 -8.99 2.90 -12.38
CA GLU A 317 -8.20 2.57 -13.57
C GLU A 317 -6.74 2.20 -13.25
N LEU A 318 -6.31 2.39 -11.99
CA LEU A 318 -5.00 1.94 -11.51
C LEU A 318 -4.97 0.44 -11.19
N PHE A 319 -6.08 -0.27 -11.43
CA PHE A 319 -6.26 -1.69 -11.16
C PHE A 319 -6.62 -2.40 -12.46
N ASN A 320 -6.14 -3.63 -12.65
CA ASN A 320 -6.63 -4.47 -13.73
C ASN A 320 -7.94 -5.17 -13.33
N ALA A 321 -8.62 -5.81 -14.29
CA ALA A 321 -9.93 -6.42 -14.04
C ALA A 321 -9.91 -7.54 -12.97
N ARG A 322 -8.86 -8.35 -12.91
CA ARG A 322 -8.73 -9.40 -11.87
C ARG A 322 -8.53 -8.79 -10.49
N GLN A 323 -7.79 -7.68 -10.38
CA GLN A 323 -7.65 -6.92 -9.14
C GLN A 323 -8.97 -6.25 -8.73
N LEU A 324 -9.72 -5.68 -9.67
CA LEU A 324 -11.04 -5.09 -9.41
C LEU A 324 -12.08 -6.14 -8.99
N LEU A 325 -12.07 -7.33 -9.59
CA LEU A 325 -12.93 -8.44 -9.17
C LEU A 325 -12.65 -8.81 -7.70
N HIS A 326 -11.37 -8.93 -7.35
CA HIS A 326 -10.95 -9.17 -5.97
C HIS A 326 -11.43 -8.07 -5.02
N LEU A 327 -11.18 -6.80 -5.34
CA LEU A 327 -11.54 -5.69 -4.47
C LEU A 327 -13.05 -5.52 -4.32
N SER A 328 -13.81 -5.75 -5.40
CA SER A 328 -15.29 -5.68 -5.38
C SER A 328 -15.87 -6.73 -4.44
N LEU A 329 -15.48 -8.00 -4.57
CA LEU A 329 -15.95 -9.08 -3.71
C LEU A 329 -15.49 -8.91 -2.26
N LEU A 330 -14.25 -8.47 -2.07
CA LEU A 330 -13.69 -8.27 -0.74
C LEU A 330 -14.36 -7.11 -0.01
N ALA A 331 -14.54 -5.95 -0.66
CA ALA A 331 -15.20 -4.80 -0.06
C ALA A 331 -16.67 -5.13 0.30
N GLU A 332 -17.38 -5.87 -0.56
CA GLU A 332 -18.72 -6.39 -0.26
C GLU A 332 -18.75 -7.24 1.01
N ALA A 333 -17.81 -8.18 1.15
CA ALA A 333 -17.73 -9.04 2.31
C ALA A 333 -17.31 -8.29 3.59
N VAL A 334 -16.38 -7.34 3.48
CA VAL A 334 -15.95 -6.49 4.61
C VAL A 334 -17.10 -5.60 5.10
N ALA A 335 -17.89 -5.04 4.19
CA ALA A 335 -19.06 -4.24 4.55
C ALA A 335 -20.13 -5.02 5.34
N GLY A 336 -20.15 -6.36 5.21
CA GLY A 336 -21.01 -7.24 5.99
C GLY A 336 -20.54 -7.51 7.42
N LEU A 337 -19.37 -7.02 7.84
CA LEU A 337 -18.87 -7.15 9.21
C LEU A 337 -19.45 -6.07 10.14
N GLU A 338 -19.47 -6.34 11.44
CA GLU A 338 -19.89 -5.38 12.47
C GLU A 338 -18.69 -4.62 13.07
N ASP A 339 -18.91 -3.40 13.56
CA ASP A 339 -17.87 -2.67 14.31
C ASP A 339 -17.64 -3.29 15.68
N PRO A 340 -16.40 -3.27 16.20
CA PRO A 340 -15.20 -2.63 15.65
C PRO A 340 -14.36 -3.52 14.72
N GLU A 341 -14.85 -4.72 14.37
CA GLU A 341 -14.15 -5.63 13.45
C GLU A 341 -14.08 -5.08 12.02
N ARG A 342 -15.20 -4.54 11.52
CA ARG A 342 -15.29 -3.91 10.19
C ARG A 342 -14.26 -2.81 10.02
N GLU A 343 -14.12 -1.92 11.00
CA GLU A 343 -13.13 -0.83 10.99
C GLU A 343 -11.71 -1.38 10.83
N ALA A 344 -11.31 -2.29 11.72
CA ALA A 344 -9.96 -2.84 11.71
C ALA A 344 -9.63 -3.57 10.39
N VAL A 345 -10.59 -4.33 9.85
CA VAL A 345 -10.43 -5.04 8.57
C VAL A 345 -10.42 -4.06 7.38
N THR A 346 -11.18 -2.97 7.45
CA THR A 346 -11.19 -1.92 6.42
C THR A 346 -9.84 -1.21 6.33
N LEU A 347 -9.14 -0.99 7.45
CA LEU A 347 -7.76 -0.48 7.40
C LEU A 347 -6.80 -1.46 6.72
N ALA A 348 -6.93 -2.76 6.99
CA ALA A 348 -6.14 -3.78 6.29
C ALA A 348 -6.45 -3.80 4.79
N PHE A 349 -7.73 -3.66 4.39
CA PHE A 349 -8.15 -3.52 3.00
C PHE A 349 -7.49 -2.30 2.34
N SER A 350 -7.52 -1.14 3.01
CA SER A 350 -6.98 0.10 2.50
C SER A 350 -5.45 0.04 2.29
N ASP A 351 -4.68 -0.48 3.25
CA ASP A 351 -3.23 -0.62 3.10
C ASP A 351 -2.86 -1.59 1.96
N HIS A 352 -3.65 -2.66 1.80
CA HIS A 352 -3.52 -3.67 0.74
C HIS A 352 -3.71 -3.10 -0.67
N LEU A 353 -4.43 -1.99 -0.86
CA LEU A 353 -4.55 -1.33 -2.16
C LEU A 353 -3.19 -0.97 -2.77
N THR A 354 -2.21 -0.62 -1.93
CA THR A 354 -0.87 -0.20 -2.40
C THR A 354 -0.04 -1.33 -3.01
N THR A 355 -0.40 -2.57 -2.73
CA THR A 355 0.26 -3.78 -3.27
C THR A 355 -0.62 -4.49 -4.30
N ASN A 356 -1.93 -4.23 -4.29
CA ASN A 356 -2.89 -4.76 -5.27
C ASN A 356 -3.26 -3.73 -6.34
N CYS A 357 -2.30 -3.11 -7.02
CA CYS A 357 -2.57 -2.20 -8.14
C CYS A 357 -1.51 -2.32 -9.24
N MET A 358 -1.82 -1.79 -10.43
CA MET A 358 -0.94 -1.73 -11.61
C MET A 358 0.16 -0.66 -11.52
N MET A 359 0.39 -0.11 -10.32
CA MET A 359 1.53 0.76 -10.02
C MET A 359 2.54 0.10 -9.06
N SER A 360 2.31 -1.15 -8.67
CA SER A 360 3.29 -1.98 -7.97
C SER A 360 4.44 -2.35 -8.89
N HIS A 361 5.69 -2.34 -8.38
CA HIS A 361 6.87 -2.76 -9.15
C HIS A 361 7.61 -3.91 -8.49
N TYR A 362 8.40 -4.65 -9.26
CA TYR A 362 9.17 -5.76 -8.72
C TYR A 362 10.53 -5.29 -8.21
N ALA A 363 10.85 -5.62 -6.95
CA ALA A 363 12.18 -5.41 -6.40
C ALA A 363 13.09 -6.59 -6.81
N PHE A 364 13.61 -6.53 -8.04
CA PHE A 364 14.36 -7.59 -8.74
C PHE A 364 15.32 -8.39 -7.84
N GLY A 365 16.21 -7.71 -7.11
CA GLY A 365 17.21 -8.34 -6.24
C GLY A 365 16.65 -9.06 -5.00
N TRP A 366 15.49 -8.61 -4.53
CA TRP A 366 14.80 -9.15 -3.35
C TRP A 366 13.69 -10.16 -3.71
N ARG A 367 13.43 -10.35 -5.01
CA ARG A 367 12.40 -11.24 -5.55
C ARG A 367 11.04 -11.09 -4.86
N ARG A 368 10.59 -9.84 -4.75
CA ARG A 368 9.33 -9.45 -4.09
C ARG A 368 8.71 -8.21 -4.72
N LEU A 369 7.40 -8.08 -4.57
CA LEU A 369 6.68 -6.84 -4.87
C LEU A 369 7.12 -5.67 -3.97
N ALA A 370 7.20 -4.49 -4.57
CA ALA A 370 7.34 -3.20 -3.90
C ALA A 370 6.04 -2.38 -4.11
N PRO A 371 5.38 -1.91 -3.03
CA PRO A 371 4.12 -1.19 -3.12
C PRO A 371 4.25 0.14 -3.88
N LEU A 372 3.15 0.61 -4.47
CA LEU A 372 2.99 1.89 -5.18
C LEU A 372 3.75 3.02 -4.50
N PHE A 373 3.45 3.30 -3.23
CA PHE A 373 4.04 4.45 -2.55
C PHE A 373 5.41 4.20 -1.92
N SER A 374 6.13 3.13 -2.24
CA SER A 374 7.50 2.92 -1.72
C SER A 374 8.46 4.11 -1.94
N VAL A 375 8.16 4.99 -2.91
CA VAL A 375 8.87 6.26 -3.18
C VAL A 375 8.03 7.53 -2.91
N ARG A 376 6.93 7.43 -2.15
CA ARG A 376 6.01 8.54 -1.79
C ARG A 376 5.52 9.38 -2.98
N ALA A 377 5.22 8.74 -4.10
CA ALA A 377 4.73 9.38 -5.33
C ALA A 377 4.00 8.35 -6.22
N TYR A 378 3.11 8.82 -7.11
CA TYR A 378 2.43 8.02 -8.14
C TYR A 378 3.34 7.59 -9.30
N ARG A 379 4.49 6.98 -9.04
CA ARG A 379 5.48 6.63 -10.07
C ARG A 379 4.87 5.73 -11.16
N HIS A 380 5.00 6.11 -12.43
CA HIS A 380 4.67 5.21 -13.54
C HIS A 380 5.61 4.01 -13.57
N VAL A 381 5.04 2.82 -13.69
CA VAL A 381 5.77 1.56 -13.73
C VAL A 381 5.52 0.92 -15.09
N THR A 382 6.53 0.86 -15.96
CA THR A 382 6.37 0.27 -17.30
C THR A 382 6.22 -1.25 -17.28
N ARG A 383 6.64 -1.89 -16.18
CA ARG A 383 6.48 -3.32 -15.91
C ARG A 383 5.85 -3.57 -14.54
N PRO A 384 4.53 -3.36 -14.40
CA PRO A 384 3.90 -3.58 -13.12
C PRO A 384 3.86 -5.06 -12.78
N VAL A 385 3.87 -5.33 -11.48
CA VAL A 385 3.74 -6.68 -10.95
C VAL A 385 2.45 -6.75 -10.16
N GLU A 386 1.59 -7.69 -10.55
CA GLU A 386 0.41 -8.06 -9.79
C GLU A 386 0.75 -9.25 -8.90
N ILE A 387 0.19 -9.27 -7.70
CA ILE A 387 0.38 -10.33 -6.71
C ILE A 387 -0.91 -11.10 -6.51
N ASN A 388 -0.81 -12.40 -6.21
CA ASN A 388 -1.96 -13.14 -5.67
C ASN A 388 -2.34 -12.59 -4.28
N PRO A 389 -3.53 -11.99 -4.11
CA PRO A 389 -3.86 -11.24 -2.92
C PRO A 389 -4.22 -12.12 -1.72
N TRP A 390 -4.39 -13.44 -1.89
CA TRP A 390 -4.88 -14.37 -0.84
C TRP A 390 -3.81 -15.29 -0.26
N LEU A 391 -2.53 -15.09 -0.58
CA LEU A 391 -1.46 -15.89 0.03
C LEU A 391 -1.17 -15.42 1.45
N ASP A 392 -1.27 -16.34 2.42
CA ASP A 392 -0.88 -16.10 3.82
C ASP A 392 0.62 -16.36 4.01
N GLY A 393 1.33 -15.43 4.65
CA GLY A 393 2.77 -15.52 4.94
C GLY A 393 3.72 -15.38 3.73
N THR A 394 3.25 -15.64 2.51
CA THR A 394 4.01 -15.49 1.26
C THR A 394 3.52 -14.27 0.49
N GLY A 395 4.46 -13.49 -0.04
CA GLY A 395 4.11 -12.28 -0.80
C GLY A 395 3.96 -11.05 0.10
N ARG A 396 4.37 -9.87 -0.40
CA ARG A 396 4.34 -8.64 0.39
C ARG A 396 3.00 -7.95 0.25
N GLY A 397 2.33 -7.72 1.38
CA GLY A 397 1.08 -6.95 1.44
C GLY A 397 -0.09 -7.65 0.74
N THR A 398 -0.13 -8.99 0.73
CA THR A 398 -1.39 -9.71 0.45
C THR A 398 -2.43 -9.36 1.51
N PHE A 399 -3.72 -9.54 1.22
CA PHE A 399 -4.78 -9.16 2.15
C PHE A 399 -4.64 -9.88 3.52
N PRO A 400 -4.39 -11.21 3.59
CA PRO A 400 -4.10 -11.87 4.87
C PRO A 400 -2.91 -11.24 5.63
N ASN A 401 -1.85 -10.87 4.92
CA ASN A 401 -0.67 -10.26 5.53
C ASN A 401 -0.93 -8.82 6.04
N ALA A 402 -1.83 -8.08 5.37
CA ALA A 402 -2.30 -6.78 5.84
C ALA A 402 -3.15 -6.93 7.11
N VAL A 403 -4.07 -7.91 7.16
CA VAL A 403 -4.84 -8.22 8.38
C VAL A 403 -3.92 -8.64 9.53
N HIS A 404 -2.90 -9.47 9.28
CA HIS A 404 -1.89 -9.78 10.31
C HIS A 404 -1.10 -8.52 10.74
N GLY A 405 -0.98 -7.51 9.89
CA GLY A 405 -0.40 -6.20 10.22
C GLY A 405 -1.23 -5.46 11.26
N VAL A 406 -2.52 -5.31 11.00
CA VAL A 406 -3.48 -4.70 11.93
C VAL A 406 -3.60 -5.54 13.22
N GLN A 407 -3.64 -6.87 13.13
CA GLN A 407 -3.63 -7.75 14.30
C GLN A 407 -2.41 -7.50 15.22
N ARG A 408 -1.22 -7.29 14.63
CA ARG A 408 -0.02 -6.94 15.42
C ARG A 408 -0.13 -5.55 16.06
N ALA A 409 -0.83 -4.61 15.43
CA ALA A 409 -1.11 -3.29 16.00
C ALA A 409 -2.03 -3.41 17.23
N ILE A 410 -3.10 -4.20 17.13
CA ILE A 410 -4.04 -4.51 18.24
C ILE A 410 -3.29 -5.19 19.39
N GLU A 411 -2.46 -6.19 19.09
CA GLU A 411 -1.63 -6.88 20.10
C GLU A 411 -0.62 -5.93 20.77
N PHE A 412 -0.04 -5.01 20.00
CA PHE A 412 0.85 -3.98 20.55
C PHE A 412 0.10 -2.99 21.44
N ALA A 413 -1.09 -2.54 21.04
CA ALA A 413 -1.90 -1.62 21.84
C ALA A 413 -2.25 -2.24 23.21
N ARG A 414 -2.54 -3.55 23.25
CA ARG A 414 -2.79 -4.27 24.52
C ARG A 414 -1.55 -4.52 25.36
N GLN A 415 -0.37 -4.62 24.74
CA GLN A 415 0.88 -4.99 25.39
C GLN A 415 2.06 -4.21 24.78
N PRO A 416 2.14 -2.89 25.03
CA PRO A 416 3.10 -2.05 24.34
C PRO A 416 4.53 -2.34 24.77
N LYS A 417 5.46 -2.10 23.84
CA LYS A 417 6.90 -2.28 24.05
C LYS A 417 7.68 -1.12 23.45
N GLU A 418 8.72 -0.71 24.16
CA GLU A 418 9.56 0.42 23.79
C GLU A 418 10.99 -0.02 23.47
N PRO A 419 11.66 0.58 22.47
CA PRO A 419 13.09 0.38 22.28
C PRO A 419 13.85 0.72 23.57
N SER A 420 14.64 -0.21 24.10
CA SER A 420 15.41 0.01 25.33
C SER A 420 16.74 0.69 25.02
N VAL A 421 17.24 1.56 25.92
CA VAL A 421 18.57 2.16 25.82
C VAL A 421 19.68 1.11 25.82
N GLU A 422 19.50 0.05 26.61
CA GLU A 422 20.39 -1.11 26.72
C GLU A 422 20.37 -2.01 25.47
N GLY A 423 19.40 -1.81 24.57
CA GLY A 423 19.22 -2.62 23.37
C GLY A 423 17.96 -3.49 23.42
N GLY A 424 17.47 -3.89 22.25
CA GLY A 424 16.22 -4.62 22.15
C GLY A 424 14.98 -3.76 22.47
N PHE A 425 13.95 -4.42 22.99
CA PHE A 425 12.67 -3.82 23.36
C PHE A 425 12.28 -4.28 24.76
N ARG A 426 11.70 -3.39 25.56
CA ARG A 426 11.18 -3.70 26.90
C ARG A 426 9.67 -3.42 26.96
N PRO A 427 8.87 -4.23 27.65
CA PRO A 427 7.48 -3.90 27.96
C PRO A 427 7.40 -2.56 28.70
N VAL A 428 6.32 -1.83 28.46
CA VAL A 428 5.99 -0.60 29.20
C VAL A 428 4.53 -0.65 29.63
N SER A 429 4.20 0.09 30.69
CA SER A 429 2.81 0.28 31.09
C SER A 429 2.06 1.08 30.01
N ASP A 430 0.79 0.71 29.80
CA ASP A 430 -0.16 1.54 29.08
C ASP A 430 -1.04 2.27 30.08
N ASN A 431 -0.91 3.60 30.13
CA ASN A 431 -1.68 4.44 31.04
C ASN A 431 -2.89 5.07 30.34
N ALA A 432 -3.25 4.62 29.14
CA ALA A 432 -4.42 5.15 28.41
C ALA A 432 -5.77 4.84 29.07
N ALA A 433 -5.80 3.99 30.11
CA ALA A 433 -7.04 3.63 30.79
C ALA A 433 -7.70 4.88 31.42
N GLY A 434 -8.87 5.27 30.89
CA GLY A 434 -9.62 6.43 31.34
C GLY A 434 -9.27 7.75 30.64
N ALA A 435 -8.25 7.75 29.76
CA ALA A 435 -7.99 8.87 28.86
C ALA A 435 -9.00 8.89 27.71
N SER A 436 -9.48 10.07 27.35
CA SER A 436 -10.32 10.29 26.17
C SER A 436 -9.47 10.59 24.93
N ALA A 437 -9.99 10.25 23.76
CA ALA A 437 -9.37 10.55 22.47
C ALA A 437 -10.42 11.10 21.49
N GLU A 438 -10.26 12.35 21.09
CA GLU A 438 -11.17 13.05 20.17
C GLU A 438 -10.43 13.46 18.90
N ILE A 439 -10.78 12.85 17.77
CA ILE A 439 -10.16 13.13 16.47
C ILE A 439 -11.16 13.78 15.52
N PHE A 440 -10.93 15.05 15.20
CA PHE A 440 -11.78 15.85 14.32
C PHE A 440 -11.23 15.90 12.90
N HIS A 441 -12.09 15.58 11.93
CA HIS A 441 -11.88 15.93 10.53
C HIS A 441 -12.37 17.37 10.34
N SER A 442 -11.45 18.33 10.34
CA SER A 442 -11.75 19.77 10.37
C SER A 442 -10.52 20.59 10.00
N ASN A 443 -10.73 21.84 9.57
CA ASN A 443 -9.65 22.81 9.45
C ASN A 443 -9.20 23.28 10.83
N SER A 444 -7.89 23.30 11.09
CA SER A 444 -7.31 23.76 12.36
C SER A 444 -7.60 25.25 12.64
N ARG A 445 -7.99 26.02 11.63
CA ARG A 445 -8.48 27.41 11.80
C ARG A 445 -9.80 27.49 12.58
N ASP A 446 -10.57 26.41 12.59
CA ASP A 446 -11.89 26.35 13.22
C ASP A 446 -11.85 25.76 14.65
N LEU A 447 -10.65 25.57 15.22
CA LEU A 447 -10.46 25.04 16.57
C LEU A 447 -11.24 25.82 17.64
N ARG A 448 -11.38 27.14 17.47
CA ARG A 448 -12.13 28.01 18.40
C ARG A 448 -13.62 27.69 18.49
N CYS A 449 -14.17 26.99 17.49
CA CYS A 449 -15.56 26.54 17.51
C CYS A 449 -15.73 25.19 18.22
N ARG A 450 -14.62 24.54 18.62
CA ARG A 450 -14.60 23.18 19.17
C ARG A 450 -13.98 23.10 20.56
N LEU A 451 -13.09 24.03 20.91
CA LEU A 451 -12.34 24.02 22.17
C LEU A 451 -12.62 25.28 22.97
N ASP A 452 -12.78 25.10 24.28
CA ASP A 452 -12.88 26.20 25.22
C ASP A 452 -11.51 26.88 25.43
N ASP A 453 -11.53 28.16 25.79
CA ASP A 453 -10.31 28.87 26.17
C ASP A 453 -9.65 28.21 27.39
N GLU A 454 -8.31 28.18 27.42
CA GLU A 454 -7.51 27.60 28.52
C GLU A 454 -7.78 26.11 28.82
N SER A 455 -8.34 25.35 27.86
CA SER A 455 -8.67 23.91 28.01
C SER A 455 -7.55 22.93 27.67
N VAL A 456 -6.43 23.40 27.11
CA VAL A 456 -5.32 22.57 26.61
C VAL A 456 -4.04 22.83 27.41
N ASP A 457 -3.44 21.77 27.96
CA ASP A 457 -2.20 21.83 28.75
C ASP A 457 -0.94 21.82 27.87
N LEU A 458 -0.96 21.11 26.74
CA LEU A 458 0.16 21.04 25.80
C LEU A 458 -0.31 20.96 24.36
N ILE A 459 0.26 21.79 23.49
CA ILE A 459 0.17 21.62 22.04
C ILE A 459 1.45 20.92 21.57
N LEU A 460 1.32 19.73 21.00
CA LEU A 460 2.45 18.92 20.54
C LEU A 460 2.20 18.42 19.12
N THR A 461 2.94 18.98 18.15
CA THR A 461 2.69 18.76 16.72
C THR A 461 3.96 18.81 15.89
N ASP A 462 3.93 18.21 14.71
CA ASP A 462 4.93 18.33 13.64
C ASP A 462 4.19 18.74 12.36
N PRO A 463 4.01 20.05 12.12
CA PRO A 463 3.13 20.55 11.07
C PRO A 463 3.64 20.16 9.67
N PRO A 464 2.75 20.15 8.65
CA PRO A 464 3.14 19.86 7.28
C PRO A 464 4.16 20.87 6.75
N TYR A 465 5.10 20.40 5.95
CA TYR A 465 6.05 21.23 5.21
C TYR A 465 5.54 21.38 3.78
N LEU A 466 4.77 22.46 3.53
CA LEU A 466 4.03 22.79 2.30
C LEU A 466 4.63 22.23 0.98
N ASP A 467 5.94 22.42 0.75
CA ASP A 467 6.55 22.10 -0.54
C ASP A 467 7.19 20.70 -0.66
N ASN A 468 7.10 19.83 0.36
CA ASN A 468 7.93 18.61 0.40
C ASN A 468 7.24 17.36 -0.16
N VAL A 469 5.97 17.13 0.20
CA VAL A 469 5.17 15.97 -0.27
C VAL A 469 3.69 16.35 -0.27
N ALA A 470 3.00 16.17 -1.40
CA ALA A 470 1.55 16.37 -1.51
C ALA A 470 0.77 15.22 -0.85
N TYR A 471 0.70 15.21 0.49
CA TYR A 471 0.10 14.11 1.25
C TYR A 471 -1.37 13.88 0.90
N SER A 472 -2.14 14.96 0.74
CA SER A 472 -3.55 14.93 0.35
C SER A 472 -3.76 14.24 -1.00
N GLU A 473 -2.84 14.43 -1.94
CA GLU A 473 -2.92 13.74 -3.24
C GLU A 473 -2.63 12.25 -3.14
N LEU A 474 -1.74 11.84 -2.23
CA LEU A 474 -1.41 10.44 -2.03
C LEU A 474 -2.49 9.71 -1.22
N SER A 475 -3.14 10.40 -0.27
CA SER A 475 -4.23 9.86 0.54
C SER A 475 -5.53 9.72 -0.26
N ASP A 476 -5.76 10.56 -1.26
CA ASP A 476 -6.93 10.52 -2.16
C ASP A 476 -7.03 9.19 -2.95
N PHE A 477 -5.96 8.40 -3.04
CA PHE A 477 -6.00 7.02 -3.53
C PHE A 477 -6.80 6.08 -2.61
N PHE A 478 -6.73 6.29 -1.28
CA PHE A 478 -7.42 5.47 -0.27
C PHE A 478 -8.82 6.01 0.04
N LEU A 479 -8.97 7.33 0.07
CA LEU A 479 -10.16 8.04 0.50
C LEU A 479 -11.48 7.45 -0.06
N PRO A 480 -11.66 7.28 -1.38
CA PRO A 480 -12.94 6.81 -1.89
C PRO A 480 -13.30 5.38 -1.45
N TRP A 481 -12.30 4.54 -1.21
CA TRP A 481 -12.51 3.19 -0.70
C TRP A 481 -12.88 3.19 0.78
N LEU A 482 -12.24 4.05 1.58
CA LEU A 482 -12.57 4.23 2.99
C LEU A 482 -13.96 4.85 3.19
N GLN A 483 -14.36 5.78 2.33
CA GLN A 483 -15.72 6.33 2.29
C GLN A 483 -16.75 5.25 1.97
N LEU A 484 -16.48 4.42 0.96
CA LEU A 484 -17.34 3.32 0.55
C LEU A 484 -17.56 2.29 1.68
N LEU A 485 -16.56 2.08 2.53
CA LEU A 485 -16.60 1.16 3.68
C LEU A 485 -16.98 1.84 5.01
N GLY A 486 -17.34 3.13 4.97
CA GLY A 486 -17.85 3.88 6.12
C GLY A 486 -16.82 4.30 7.16
N LEU A 487 -15.52 4.34 6.83
CA LEU A 487 -14.45 4.80 7.73
C LEU A 487 -14.00 6.25 7.53
N ALA A 488 -14.28 6.82 6.36
CA ALA A 488 -14.10 8.23 6.11
C ALA A 488 -15.48 8.85 5.85
N ALA A 489 -15.72 10.05 6.37
CA ALA A 489 -16.99 10.74 6.14
C ALA A 489 -17.21 10.94 4.63
N VAL A 490 -18.43 10.65 4.17
CA VAL A 490 -18.90 11.02 2.84
C VAL A 490 -19.29 12.49 2.96
N ASP A 491 -18.58 13.38 2.28
CA ASP A 491 -18.80 14.81 2.41
C ASP A 491 -20.25 15.17 2.02
N GLY A 492 -21.01 15.71 2.98
CA GLY A 492 -22.14 16.57 2.67
C GLY A 492 -21.59 17.93 2.22
N GLU A 493 -22.25 18.56 1.26
CA GLU A 493 -21.92 19.91 0.79
C GLU A 493 -21.56 20.83 1.97
N GLU A 494 -20.37 21.48 1.91
CA GLU A 494 -19.80 22.45 2.88
C GLU A 494 -18.68 22.02 3.86
N VAL A 495 -17.91 20.95 3.62
CA VAL A 495 -16.54 20.87 4.19
C VAL A 495 -15.52 20.69 3.08
N ALA A 496 -14.59 21.62 3.04
CA ALA A 496 -13.68 21.92 1.95
C ALA A 496 -12.51 20.91 1.78
N GLY A 497 -12.74 19.62 2.00
CA GLY A 497 -11.72 18.58 2.09
C GLY A 497 -10.98 18.20 0.79
N PHE A 498 -11.05 19.00 -0.28
CA PHE A 498 -10.13 18.81 -1.41
C PHE A 498 -9.53 20.13 -1.90
N GLU A 499 -10.33 21.18 -2.06
CA GLU A 499 -9.79 22.52 -2.37
C GLU A 499 -9.00 23.10 -1.20
N GLU A 500 -9.41 22.93 0.07
CA GLU A 500 -8.55 23.30 1.22
C GLU A 500 -7.41 22.32 1.44
N ASN A 501 -7.57 21.04 1.07
CA ASN A 501 -6.51 20.03 1.13
C ASN A 501 -5.41 20.20 0.07
N LEU A 502 -5.69 20.97 -0.99
CA LEU A 502 -4.73 21.37 -2.02
C LEU A 502 -4.26 22.83 -1.89
N ALA A 503 -5.02 23.68 -1.18
CA ALA A 503 -4.67 25.08 -0.92
C ALA A 503 -3.84 25.28 0.37
N ALA A 504 -3.73 24.24 1.21
CA ALA A 504 -2.78 24.13 2.32
C ALA A 504 -1.49 23.41 1.89
#